data_AF-A0A9J2QC18-F1
#
_entry.id   AF-A0A9J2QC18-F1
#
_cell.length_a   1.000
_cell.length_b   1.000
_cell.length_c   1.000
_cell.angle_alpha   90.00
_cell.angle_beta   90.00
_cell.angle_gamma   90.00
#
_symmetry.space_group_name_H-M   'P 1'
#
loop_
_entity.id
_entity.type
_entity.pdbx_description
1 polymer ?
#
loop_
_entity_poly.entity_id
_entity_poly.type
_entity_poly.pdbx_seq_one_letter_code
_entity_poly.pdbx_strand_id
1 'polypeptide(L)'
;MCMRTCERCVQTTVPSAKGTITAQTTISPREEPTATAEQGRITTSPREEPTTTPEEEGPTTEAKEEVPTTQPSGTKRPAGTAMAVSCRNVHDQKFTPENRKVVVDKHNELRSALVKGNVRDARGVRLESGRNIYELRWDCRLEEVAQRWADTCKYGHSTSEYRNKAGENIYMWSRSDKHDSIDTNTLKATQLWWDEIKLINMTSAEDYIMSDKILGVAGHWSQVGHNFSN
;
A
#
# COMPACT_ATOMS: atom_id res chain seq x y z
N MET A 1 4.42 -0.97 -9.22
CA MET A 1 3.79 -1.40 -10.50
C MET A 1 4.72 -2.38 -11.20
N CYS A 2 4.23 -3.57 -11.57
CA CYS A 2 4.99 -4.58 -12.33
C CYS A 2 4.48 -4.63 -13.78
N MET A 3 5.32 -4.28 -14.76
CA MET A 3 5.00 -4.36 -16.19
C MET A 3 6.20 -4.85 -16.98
N ARG A 4 6.33 -6.18 -17.05
CA ARG A 4 6.94 -6.80 -18.22
C ARG A 4 5.94 -7.75 -18.83
N THR A 5 6.00 -7.85 -20.16
CA THR A 5 5.68 -9.10 -20.84
C THR A 5 6.61 -10.16 -20.26
N CYS A 6 6.05 -10.91 -19.33
CA CYS A 6 6.75 -11.98 -18.67
C CYS A 6 6.83 -13.15 -19.66
N GLU A 7 7.71 -13.03 -20.66
CA GLU A 7 7.95 -14.10 -21.63
C GLU A 7 8.50 -15.37 -20.95
N ARG A 8 8.78 -15.31 -19.65
CA ARG A 8 9.18 -16.45 -18.82
C ARG A 8 8.57 -16.41 -17.41
N CYS A 9 7.33 -15.94 -17.25
CA CYS A 9 6.56 -16.33 -16.07
C CYS A 9 6.25 -17.83 -16.25
N VAL A 10 7.14 -18.69 -15.76
CA VAL A 10 6.91 -20.13 -15.70
C VAL A 10 5.87 -20.33 -14.62
N GLN A 11 4.64 -20.63 -15.02
CA GLN A 11 3.74 -21.34 -14.12
C GLN A 11 4.44 -22.64 -13.78
N THR A 12 4.89 -22.81 -12.54
CA THR A 12 5.32 -24.12 -12.04
C THR A 12 4.06 -24.98 -11.96
N THR A 13 3.70 -25.62 -13.06
CA THR A 13 2.62 -26.60 -13.09
C THR A 13 3.15 -27.86 -12.41
N VAL A 14 2.64 -28.16 -11.22
CA VAL A 14 2.76 -29.50 -10.65
C VAL A 14 1.81 -30.41 -11.46
N PRO A 15 2.27 -31.54 -12.01
CA PRO A 15 1.38 -32.39 -12.80
C PRO A 15 0.35 -33.07 -11.89
N SER A 16 -0.92 -32.72 -12.06
CA SER A 16 -2.03 -33.40 -11.39
C SER A 16 -2.38 -34.68 -12.14
N ALA A 17 -2.29 -35.81 -11.45
CA ALA A 17 -2.89 -37.07 -11.88
C ALA A 17 -4.42 -36.92 -11.97
N LYS A 18 -5.02 -37.63 -12.93
CA LYS A 18 -6.46 -37.67 -13.21
C LYS A 18 -7.26 -38.19 -12.01
N GLY A 19 -8.38 -37.55 -11.67
CA GLY A 19 -9.43 -38.14 -10.83
C GLY A 19 -10.33 -37.11 -10.16
N THR A 20 -11.60 -37.05 -10.57
CA THR A 20 -12.69 -36.24 -9.99
C THR A 20 -13.05 -36.72 -8.59
N ILE A 21 -12.92 -35.90 -7.53
CA ILE A 21 -13.71 -36.03 -6.28
C ILE A 21 -13.96 -34.64 -5.65
N THR A 22 -15.24 -34.44 -5.29
CA THR A 22 -15.90 -33.50 -4.37
C THR A 22 -15.01 -32.66 -3.44
N ALA A 23 -15.26 -31.34 -3.41
CA ALA A 23 -14.63 -30.39 -2.49
C ALA A 23 -15.10 -30.62 -1.04
N GLN A 24 -14.21 -31.12 -0.19
CA GLN A 24 -14.26 -30.94 1.26
C GLN A 24 -12.91 -30.34 1.70
N THR A 25 -12.97 -29.16 2.30
CA THR A 25 -11.81 -28.46 2.84
C THR A 25 -11.42 -29.09 4.16
N THR A 26 -10.41 -29.96 4.16
CA THR A 26 -9.70 -30.37 5.37
C THR A 26 -8.40 -29.56 5.46
N ILE A 27 -8.28 -28.77 6.53
CA ILE A 27 -7.08 -28.01 6.88
C ILE A 27 -6.14 -29.00 7.59
N SER A 28 -4.95 -29.24 7.03
CA SER A 28 -3.91 -30.05 7.68
C SER A 28 -2.95 -29.13 8.46
N PRO A 29 -2.56 -29.44 9.72
CA PRO A 29 -1.71 -28.58 10.53
C PRO A 29 -0.26 -28.52 10.02
N ARG A 30 0.35 -27.36 10.18
CA ARG A 30 1.76 -27.07 9.88
C ARG A 30 2.63 -27.58 11.04
N GLU A 31 3.61 -28.43 10.74
CA GLU A 31 4.67 -28.80 11.69
C GLU A 31 5.62 -27.61 11.90
N GLU A 32 5.84 -27.24 13.17
CA GLU A 32 6.90 -26.32 13.60
C GLU A 32 8.18 -27.10 13.93
N PRO A 33 9.38 -26.57 13.62
CA PRO A 33 10.62 -27.16 14.11
C PRO A 33 10.90 -26.75 15.56
N THR A 34 11.08 -27.78 16.38
CA THR A 34 11.42 -27.79 17.80
C THR A 34 12.76 -27.11 18.07
N ALA A 35 12.78 -26.12 18.96
CA ALA A 35 14.01 -25.58 19.56
C ALA A 35 14.11 -26.05 21.03
N THR A 36 15.21 -26.73 21.34
CA THR A 36 15.54 -27.29 22.65
C THR A 36 15.87 -26.17 23.65
N ALA A 37 15.20 -26.19 24.80
CA ALA A 37 15.46 -25.29 25.93
C ALA A 37 16.49 -25.90 26.89
N GLU A 38 17.54 -25.15 27.22
CA GLU A 38 18.45 -25.43 28.33
C GLU A 38 18.17 -24.43 29.47
N GLN A 39 18.07 -24.96 30.69
CA GLN A 39 17.62 -24.29 31.89
C GLN A 39 18.76 -23.55 32.59
N GLY A 40 18.51 -22.30 33.00
CA GLY A 40 19.49 -21.47 33.72
C GLY A 40 18.85 -20.47 34.69
N ARG A 41 18.51 -20.97 35.88
CA ARG A 41 18.55 -20.35 37.22
C ARG A 41 18.04 -18.91 37.46
N ILE A 42 16.99 -18.85 38.28
CA ILE A 42 16.43 -17.69 38.99
C ILE A 42 17.43 -17.19 40.05
N THR A 43 17.65 -15.86 40.13
CA THR A 43 18.13 -15.19 41.36
C THR A 43 17.48 -13.81 41.47
N THR A 44 16.93 -13.54 42.64
CA THR A 44 16.09 -12.39 43.01
C THR A 44 16.87 -11.31 43.77
N SER A 45 16.63 -10.03 43.40
CA SER A 45 16.69 -8.78 44.21
C SER A 45 18.05 -8.33 44.82
N PRO A 46 18.23 -7.06 45.27
CA PRO A 46 17.22 -6.02 45.52
C PRO A 46 17.50 -4.58 45.00
N ARG A 47 16.42 -3.80 45.14
CA ARG A 47 16.19 -2.36 45.03
C ARG A 47 17.07 -1.53 45.98
N GLU A 48 17.66 -0.45 45.49
CA GLU A 48 18.17 0.67 46.28
C GLU A 48 17.68 2.03 45.71
N GLU A 49 16.97 2.75 46.57
CA GLU A 49 16.84 4.21 46.70
C GLU A 49 16.60 4.43 48.22
N PRO A 50 16.78 5.62 48.84
CA PRO A 50 16.96 6.96 48.26
C PRO A 50 18.08 7.79 48.95
N THR A 51 18.43 8.97 48.41
CA THR A 51 18.84 10.11 49.28
C THR A 51 18.53 11.45 48.61
N THR A 52 17.69 12.24 49.28
CA THR A 52 17.31 13.64 49.07
C THR A 52 18.47 14.57 49.48
N THR A 53 18.64 15.82 49.02
CA THR A 53 17.88 17.07 49.32
C THR A 53 18.78 18.28 48.85
N PRO A 54 18.41 19.58 48.98
CA PRO A 54 17.61 20.46 48.09
C PRO A 54 18.40 21.69 47.54
N GLU A 55 17.62 22.63 46.95
CA GLU A 55 17.75 24.11 46.96
C GLU A 55 18.04 24.74 45.56
N GLU A 56 17.01 25.28 44.87
CA GLU A 56 16.55 26.70 44.82
C GLU A 56 17.50 27.57 43.95
N GLU A 57 17.12 28.30 42.91
CA GLU A 57 16.10 29.34 42.76
C GLU A 57 15.75 29.59 41.26
N GLY A 58 14.48 29.95 41.00
CA GLY A 58 14.13 31.21 40.31
C GLY A 58 14.29 31.35 38.78
N PRO A 59 13.45 32.18 38.12
CA PRO A 59 13.03 31.95 36.74
C PRO A 59 13.63 32.93 35.74
N THR A 60 13.87 32.48 34.50
CA THR A 60 13.99 33.36 33.34
C THR A 60 13.00 32.94 32.27
N THR A 61 11.92 33.73 32.19
CA THR A 61 11.00 33.83 31.07
C THR A 61 11.76 34.20 29.80
N GLU A 62 11.71 33.35 28.78
CA GLU A 62 12.06 33.72 27.42
C GLU A 62 10.86 33.46 26.50
N ALA A 63 10.44 34.52 25.84
CA ALA A 63 9.22 34.61 25.07
C ALA A 63 9.27 33.72 23.84
N LYS A 64 8.16 33.03 23.56
CA LYS A 64 7.91 32.37 22.28
C LYS A 64 7.77 33.44 21.20
N GLU A 65 8.73 33.48 20.28
CA GLU A 65 8.61 34.26 19.05
C GLU A 65 7.67 33.52 18.10
N GLU A 66 6.43 34.02 18.03
CA GLU A 66 5.39 33.56 17.13
C GLU A 66 5.67 34.14 15.73
N VAL A 67 6.22 33.31 14.84
CA VAL A 67 6.44 33.71 13.43
C VAL A 67 5.07 33.90 12.76
N PRO A 68 4.75 35.09 12.24
CA PRO A 68 3.46 35.32 11.59
C PRO A 68 3.39 34.53 10.28
N THR A 69 2.55 33.50 10.26
CA THR A 69 2.20 32.77 9.04
C THR A 69 1.18 33.60 8.26
N THR A 70 1.66 34.53 7.43
CA THR A 70 0.82 35.13 6.38
C THR A 70 0.63 34.11 5.27
N GLN A 71 -0.49 33.39 5.34
CA GLN A 71 -1.03 32.56 4.27
C GLN A 71 -1.52 33.48 3.14
N PRO A 72 -0.98 33.40 1.90
CA PRO A 72 -1.59 34.12 0.79
C PRO A 72 -2.89 33.43 0.43
N SER A 73 -3.98 34.15 0.66
CA SER A 73 -5.31 33.87 0.17
C SER A 73 -5.33 33.86 -1.36
N GLY A 74 -5.95 32.83 -1.93
CA GLY A 74 -6.77 32.98 -3.12
C GLY A 74 -6.06 33.06 -4.48
N THR A 75 -5.53 31.94 -4.95
CA THR A 75 -5.66 31.60 -6.38
C THR A 75 -6.24 30.19 -6.50
N LYS A 76 -7.43 30.07 -7.11
CA LYS A 76 -8.01 28.79 -7.51
C LYS A 76 -7.01 28.05 -8.40
N ARG A 77 -6.28 27.10 -7.82
CA ARG A 77 -5.47 26.14 -8.58
C ARG A 77 -6.47 25.28 -9.38
N PRO A 78 -6.35 25.19 -10.71
CA PRO A 78 -7.15 24.21 -11.45
C PRO A 78 -6.85 22.83 -10.86
N ALA A 79 -7.87 21.96 -10.86
CA ALA A 79 -7.76 20.60 -10.32
C ALA A 79 -6.44 19.95 -10.78
N GLY A 80 -5.63 19.55 -9.80
CA GLY A 80 -4.22 19.24 -9.93
C GLY A 80 -3.95 18.26 -11.07
N THR A 81 -3.36 18.77 -12.14
CA THR A 81 -2.76 17.95 -13.19
C THR A 81 -1.40 17.52 -12.65
N ALA A 82 -1.20 16.22 -12.36
CA ALA A 82 0.10 15.75 -11.90
C ALA A 82 1.14 16.11 -12.98
N MET A 83 2.26 16.72 -12.58
CA MET A 83 3.33 17.05 -13.53
C MET A 83 3.95 15.77 -14.09
N ALA A 84 4.29 15.75 -15.38
CA ALA A 84 5.08 14.68 -15.96
C ALA A 84 6.46 14.65 -15.30
N VAL A 85 6.79 13.56 -14.60
CA VAL A 85 8.04 13.41 -13.84
C VAL A 85 9.07 12.63 -14.65
N SER A 86 10.30 13.14 -14.74
CA SER A 86 11.43 12.42 -15.34
C SER A 86 12.23 11.72 -14.25
N CYS A 87 12.36 10.39 -14.34
CA CYS A 87 13.15 9.59 -13.40
C CYS A 87 14.44 9.10 -14.05
N ARG A 88 15.44 9.99 -14.14
CA ARG A 88 16.72 9.70 -14.82
C ARG A 88 17.56 8.59 -14.17
N ASN A 89 17.32 8.31 -12.90
CA ASN A 89 18.10 7.34 -12.11
C ASN A 89 17.47 5.94 -12.06
N VAL A 90 16.31 5.73 -12.68
CA VAL A 90 15.66 4.41 -12.71
C VAL A 90 16.27 3.59 -13.85
N HIS A 91 17.01 2.54 -13.51
CA HIS A 91 17.54 1.60 -14.51
C HIS A 91 16.40 0.82 -15.18
N ASP A 92 16.54 0.54 -16.48
CA ASP A 92 15.57 -0.22 -17.30
C ASP A 92 14.11 0.30 -17.26
N GLN A 93 13.91 1.58 -16.92
CA GLN A 93 12.58 2.19 -16.78
C GLN A 93 11.65 1.83 -17.96
N LYS A 94 10.44 1.40 -17.64
CA LYS A 94 9.39 1.15 -18.65
C LYS A 94 8.44 2.32 -18.80
N PHE A 95 8.32 3.16 -17.77
CA PHE A 95 7.43 4.32 -17.77
C PHE A 95 8.12 5.54 -18.38
N THR A 96 7.48 6.15 -19.37
CA THR A 96 7.80 7.53 -19.78
C THR A 96 7.20 8.53 -18.78
N PRO A 97 7.63 9.81 -18.78
CA PRO A 97 7.00 10.84 -17.95
C PRO A 97 5.47 10.93 -18.13
N GLU A 98 4.96 10.68 -19.33
CA GLU A 98 3.54 10.67 -19.67
C GLU A 98 2.85 9.44 -19.05
N ASN A 99 3.45 8.26 -19.12
CA ASN A 99 2.87 7.07 -18.49
C ASN A 99 2.73 7.27 -16.98
N ARG A 100 3.76 7.82 -16.31
CA ARG A 100 3.73 8.13 -14.87
C ARG A 100 2.57 9.05 -14.52
N LYS A 101 2.40 10.09 -15.33
CA LYS A 101 1.32 11.05 -15.18
C LYS A 101 -0.04 10.36 -15.26
N VAL A 102 -0.25 9.51 -16.26
CA VAL A 102 -1.50 8.73 -16.43
C VAL A 102 -1.80 7.88 -15.19
N VAL A 103 -0.80 7.22 -14.62
CA VAL A 103 -0.98 6.40 -13.40
C VAL A 103 -1.42 7.27 -12.22
N VAL A 104 -0.70 8.36 -11.95
CA VAL A 104 -0.98 9.24 -10.81
C VAL A 104 -2.33 9.91 -10.95
N ASP A 105 -2.65 10.42 -12.15
CA ASP A 105 -3.94 11.05 -12.43
C ASP A 105 -5.08 10.06 -12.16
N LYS A 106 -4.97 8.80 -12.59
CA LYS A 106 -6.01 7.80 -12.33
C LYS A 106 -6.16 7.48 -10.85
N HIS A 107 -5.06 7.34 -10.10
CA HIS A 107 -5.16 7.15 -8.64
C HIS A 107 -5.82 8.35 -7.96
N ASN A 108 -5.44 9.56 -8.35
CA ASN A 108 -5.98 10.79 -7.77
C ASN A 108 -7.45 11.03 -8.14
N GLU A 109 -7.89 10.64 -9.34
CA GLU A 109 -9.30 10.63 -9.75
C GLU A 109 -10.14 9.78 -8.77
N LEU A 110 -9.70 8.54 -8.53
CA LEU A 110 -10.38 7.57 -7.66
C LEU A 110 -10.38 8.04 -6.20
N ARG A 111 -9.22 8.53 -5.69
CA ARG A 111 -9.10 9.10 -4.34
C ARG A 111 -9.99 10.32 -4.16
N SER A 112 -10.08 11.20 -5.16
CA SER A 112 -11.01 12.34 -5.16
C SER A 112 -12.47 11.87 -5.11
N ALA A 113 -12.85 10.80 -5.83
CA ALA A 113 -14.20 10.26 -5.77
C ALA A 113 -14.53 9.73 -4.36
N LEU A 114 -13.58 9.09 -3.68
CA LEU A 114 -13.73 8.60 -2.31
C LEU A 114 -13.88 9.75 -1.30
N VAL A 115 -13.05 10.79 -1.39
CA VAL A 115 -13.17 12.01 -0.56
C VAL A 115 -14.56 12.64 -0.69
N LYS A 116 -15.13 12.62 -1.90
CA LYS A 116 -16.44 13.21 -2.19
C LYS A 116 -17.63 12.30 -1.84
N GLY A 117 -17.42 11.12 -1.27
CA GLY A 117 -18.49 10.15 -0.98
C GLY A 117 -19.18 9.60 -2.24
N ASN A 118 -18.47 9.56 -3.37
CA ASN A 118 -18.99 9.11 -4.66
C ASN A 118 -18.67 7.65 -5.00
N VAL A 119 -18.20 6.89 -4.01
CA VAL A 119 -17.89 5.45 -4.14
C VAL A 119 -19.01 4.65 -3.52
N ARG A 120 -19.31 3.47 -4.08
CA ARG A 120 -20.31 2.54 -3.55
C ARG A 120 -19.67 1.21 -3.21
N ASP A 121 -20.15 0.60 -2.14
CA ASP A 121 -19.77 -0.75 -1.73
C ASP A 121 -20.56 -1.83 -2.52
N ALA A 122 -20.38 -3.10 -2.17
CA ALA A 122 -21.07 -4.23 -2.81
C ALA A 122 -22.60 -4.18 -2.70
N ARG A 123 -23.15 -3.49 -1.70
CA ARG A 123 -24.61 -3.29 -1.54
C ARG A 123 -25.13 -2.15 -2.40
N GLY A 124 -24.25 -1.43 -3.10
CA GLY A 124 -24.57 -0.20 -3.78
C GLY A 124 -24.77 0.98 -2.83
N VAL A 125 -24.40 0.87 -1.55
CA VAL A 125 -24.49 1.98 -0.58
C VAL A 125 -23.31 2.91 -0.77
N ARG A 126 -23.54 4.23 -0.77
CA ARG A 126 -22.46 5.22 -0.86
C ARG A 126 -21.60 5.18 0.40
N LEU A 127 -20.29 5.18 0.21
CA LEU A 127 -19.34 5.38 1.29
C LEU A 127 -19.42 6.83 1.79
N GLU A 128 -19.12 7.01 3.07
CA GLU A 128 -18.99 8.34 3.65
C GLU A 128 -17.86 9.14 2.98
N SER A 129 -17.96 10.46 3.04
CA SER A 129 -16.90 11.34 2.54
C SER A 129 -15.63 11.14 3.37
N GLY A 130 -14.53 10.80 2.70
CA GLY A 130 -13.24 10.62 3.35
C GLY A 130 -12.63 11.94 3.80
N ARG A 131 -11.89 11.90 4.92
CA ARG A 131 -11.01 12.98 5.40
C ARG A 131 -9.56 12.54 5.32
N ASN A 132 -8.64 13.50 5.16
CA ASN A 132 -7.20 13.28 5.11
C ASN A 132 -6.70 12.38 3.97
N ILE A 133 -7.46 12.20 2.88
CA ILE A 133 -6.96 11.43 1.72
C ILE A 133 -6.18 12.38 0.80
N TYR A 134 -4.85 12.30 0.88
CA TYR A 134 -3.96 13.20 0.14
C TYR A 134 -3.82 12.86 -1.34
N GLU A 135 -3.57 13.89 -2.15
CA GLU A 135 -3.17 13.76 -3.56
C GLU A 135 -1.81 13.07 -3.66
N LEU A 136 -1.71 12.02 -4.47
CA LEU A 136 -0.47 11.29 -4.71
C LEU A 136 0.41 12.04 -5.70
N ARG A 137 1.72 11.84 -5.55
CA ARG A 137 2.75 12.26 -6.50
C ARG A 137 3.61 11.06 -6.86
N TRP A 138 4.21 11.10 -8.05
CA TRP A 138 5.13 10.05 -8.46
C TRP A 138 6.45 10.16 -7.69
N ASP A 139 6.95 9.02 -7.20
CA ASP A 139 8.24 8.91 -6.53
C ASP A 139 9.15 7.97 -7.35
N CYS A 140 10.25 8.51 -7.86
CA CYS A 140 11.19 7.75 -8.69
C CYS A 140 11.91 6.62 -7.94
N ARG A 141 12.09 6.71 -6.62
CA ARG A 141 12.69 5.64 -5.81
C ARG A 141 11.73 4.48 -5.64
N LEU A 142 10.44 4.76 -5.46
CA LEU A 142 9.40 3.71 -5.44
C LEU A 142 9.25 3.05 -6.81
N GLU A 143 9.36 3.81 -7.90
CA GLU A 143 9.42 3.24 -9.25
C GLU A 143 10.62 2.30 -9.40
N GLU A 144 11.82 2.71 -8.98
CA GLU A 144 13.02 1.88 -9.09
C GLU A 144 12.86 0.54 -8.36
N VAL A 145 12.37 0.57 -7.12
CA VAL A 145 12.10 -0.65 -6.34
C VAL A 145 11.06 -1.53 -7.04
N ALA A 146 9.98 -0.93 -7.53
CA ALA A 146 8.91 -1.67 -8.21
C ALA A 146 9.40 -2.27 -9.54
N GLN A 147 10.18 -1.52 -10.33
CA GLN A 147 10.74 -1.96 -11.60
C GLN A 147 11.70 -3.12 -11.39
N ARG A 148 12.60 -3.04 -10.40
CA ARG A 148 13.52 -4.13 -10.06
C ARG A 148 12.78 -5.41 -9.65
N TRP A 149 11.70 -5.30 -8.85
CA TRP A 149 10.88 -6.46 -8.52
C TRP A 149 10.17 -7.04 -9.76
N ALA A 150 9.61 -6.16 -10.60
CA ALA A 150 8.95 -6.54 -11.83
C ALA A 150 9.87 -7.28 -12.81
N ASP A 151 11.13 -6.85 -12.89
CA ASP A 151 12.14 -7.44 -13.75
C ASP A 151 12.50 -8.87 -13.34
N THR A 152 12.23 -9.29 -12.09
CA THR A 152 12.41 -10.68 -11.65
C THR A 152 11.43 -11.65 -12.30
N CYS A 153 10.34 -11.15 -12.89
CA CYS A 153 9.35 -11.96 -13.58
C CYS A 153 8.71 -13.05 -12.70
N LYS A 154 8.65 -12.81 -11.38
CA LYS A 154 7.96 -13.68 -10.41
C LYS A 154 6.63 -13.03 -10.01
N TYR A 155 5.54 -13.75 -10.23
CA TYR A 155 4.24 -13.27 -9.75
C TYR A 155 4.12 -13.56 -8.26
N GLY A 156 4.17 -12.50 -7.47
CA GLY A 156 4.10 -12.52 -6.02
C GLY A 156 4.51 -11.17 -5.46
N HIS A 157 4.15 -10.92 -4.21
CA HIS A 157 4.60 -9.72 -3.52
C HIS A 157 6.10 -9.80 -3.20
N SER A 158 6.79 -8.66 -3.24
CA SER A 158 8.14 -8.55 -2.68
C SER A 158 8.09 -8.76 -1.15
N THR A 159 9.24 -8.85 -0.47
CA THR A 159 9.23 -8.77 1.00
C THR A 159 9.05 -7.32 1.44
N SER A 160 8.52 -7.11 2.65
CA SER A 160 8.35 -5.77 3.22
C SER A 160 9.70 -5.03 3.32
N GLU A 161 10.76 -5.75 3.69
CA GLU A 161 12.14 -5.26 3.79
C GLU A 161 12.68 -4.83 2.43
N TYR A 162 12.42 -5.60 1.36
CA TYR A 162 12.86 -5.30 0.01
C TYR A 162 12.36 -3.92 -0.46
N ARG A 163 11.12 -3.60 -0.12
CA ARG A 163 10.46 -2.34 -0.49
C ARG A 163 10.47 -1.29 0.61
N ASN A 164 11.37 -1.41 1.60
CA ASN A 164 11.50 -0.47 2.71
C ASN A 164 10.15 -0.14 3.39
N LYS A 165 9.38 -1.19 3.69
CA LYS A 165 8.05 -1.13 4.31
C LYS A 165 6.96 -0.40 3.50
N ALA A 166 7.22 -0.06 2.22
CA ALA A 166 6.19 0.48 1.34
C ALA A 166 5.05 -0.53 1.10
N GLY A 167 3.85 -0.04 0.78
CA GLY A 167 2.76 -0.87 0.27
C GLY A 167 3.05 -1.39 -1.15
N GLU A 168 2.28 -2.38 -1.60
CA GLU A 168 2.47 -2.96 -2.94
C GLU A 168 1.16 -3.51 -3.49
N ASN A 169 0.79 -3.06 -4.69
CA ASN A 169 -0.24 -3.69 -5.51
C ASN A 169 0.44 -4.34 -6.74
N ILE A 170 0.04 -5.58 -7.06
CA ILE A 170 0.55 -6.33 -8.22
C ILE A 170 -0.59 -6.71 -9.16
N TYR A 171 -0.25 -6.82 -10.44
CA TYR A 171 -1.16 -7.23 -11.49
C TYR A 171 -0.39 -8.04 -12.51
N MET A 172 -1.04 -9.05 -13.08
CA MET A 172 -0.55 -9.77 -14.24
C MET A 172 -1.71 -10.00 -15.22
N TRP A 173 -1.38 -10.07 -16.50
CA TRP A 173 -2.29 -10.53 -17.53
C TRP A 173 -1.75 -11.81 -18.17
N SER A 174 -2.62 -12.59 -18.80
CA SER A 174 -2.22 -13.82 -19.47
C SER A 174 -1.44 -13.50 -20.75
N ARG A 175 -0.53 -14.38 -21.15
CA ARG A 175 0.18 -14.29 -22.43
C ARG A 175 -0.74 -14.46 -23.64
N SER A 176 -1.92 -15.04 -23.42
CA SER A 176 -2.99 -15.14 -24.42
C SER A 176 -3.79 -13.84 -24.57
N ASP A 177 -3.65 -12.90 -23.62
CA ASP A 177 -4.36 -11.63 -23.71
C ASP A 177 -3.67 -10.71 -24.71
N LYS A 178 -4.45 -9.79 -25.29
CA LYS A 178 -3.88 -8.75 -26.13
C LYS A 178 -2.88 -7.92 -25.33
N HIS A 179 -1.66 -7.84 -25.82
CA HIS A 179 -0.62 -6.99 -25.25
C HIS A 179 -0.90 -5.53 -25.60
N ASP A 180 -1.73 -4.86 -24.80
CA ASP A 180 -1.98 -3.44 -24.94
C ASP A 180 -0.79 -2.59 -24.44
N SER A 181 -0.86 -1.27 -24.66
CA SER A 181 0.16 -0.33 -24.20
C SER A 181 0.32 -0.36 -22.67
N ILE A 182 1.45 0.17 -22.18
CA ILE A 182 1.70 0.35 -20.75
C ILE A 182 0.55 1.13 -20.09
N ASP A 183 0.08 2.21 -20.72
CA ASP A 183 -1.04 3.00 -20.19
C ASP A 183 -2.31 2.17 -20.05
N THR A 184 -2.71 1.44 -21.10
CA THR A 184 -3.93 0.62 -21.07
C THR A 184 -3.85 -0.45 -19.97
N ASN A 185 -2.74 -1.17 -19.87
CA ASN A 185 -2.56 -2.19 -18.85
C ASN A 185 -2.51 -1.58 -17.45
N THR A 186 -1.88 -0.41 -17.27
CA THR A 186 -1.83 0.28 -15.98
C THR A 186 -3.21 0.73 -15.53
N LEU A 187 -3.97 1.35 -16.44
CA LEU A 187 -5.31 1.85 -16.16
C LEU A 187 -6.26 0.69 -15.84
N LYS A 188 -6.15 -0.41 -16.59
CA LYS A 188 -6.91 -1.64 -16.32
C LYS A 188 -6.59 -2.22 -14.95
N ALA A 189 -5.31 -2.38 -14.62
CA ALA A 189 -4.88 -2.87 -13.31
C ALA A 189 -5.40 -1.99 -12.17
N THR A 190 -5.22 -0.66 -12.29
CA THR A 190 -5.67 0.31 -11.30
C THR A 190 -7.18 0.26 -11.10
N GLN A 191 -7.95 0.11 -12.19
CA GLN A 191 -9.40 -0.01 -12.10
C GLN A 191 -9.84 -1.34 -11.47
N LEU A 192 -9.16 -2.45 -11.77
CA LEU A 192 -9.45 -3.75 -11.15
C LEU A 192 -9.18 -3.73 -9.65
N TRP A 193 -8.04 -3.17 -9.22
CA TRP A 193 -7.75 -2.97 -7.81
C TRP A 193 -8.81 -2.11 -7.13
N TRP A 194 -9.25 -1.03 -7.78
CA TRP A 194 -10.28 -0.17 -7.23
C TRP A 194 -11.65 -0.87 -7.12
N ASP A 195 -11.99 -1.68 -8.11
CA ASP A 195 -13.30 -2.33 -8.21
C ASP A 195 -13.51 -3.41 -7.14
N GLU A 196 -12.49 -3.81 -6.38
CA GLU A 196 -12.65 -4.69 -5.23
C GLU A 196 -13.62 -4.14 -4.16
N ILE A 197 -13.82 -2.81 -4.09
CA ILE A 197 -14.83 -2.21 -3.21
C ILE A 197 -16.26 -2.70 -3.52
N LYS A 198 -16.50 -3.14 -4.75
CA LYS A 198 -17.78 -3.71 -5.18
C LYS A 198 -17.96 -5.16 -4.73
N LEU A 199 -16.94 -5.76 -4.11
CA LEU A 199 -16.95 -7.14 -3.61
C LEU A 199 -17.11 -7.22 -2.09
N ILE A 200 -17.07 -6.08 -1.39
CA ILE A 200 -17.12 -6.02 0.06
C ILE A 200 -18.20 -5.07 0.57
N ASN A 201 -18.82 -5.43 1.69
CA ASN A 201 -19.76 -4.59 2.42
C ASN A 201 -18.99 -3.74 3.44
N MET A 202 -19.17 -2.42 3.37
CA MET A 202 -18.58 -1.43 4.27
C MET A 202 -19.65 -0.97 5.26
N THR A 203 -19.80 -1.72 6.35
CA THR A 203 -20.93 -1.62 7.29
C THR A 203 -20.58 -1.02 8.63
N SER A 204 -19.32 -1.07 9.04
CA SER A 204 -18.85 -0.53 10.32
C SER A 204 -17.55 0.25 10.16
N ALA A 205 -17.15 0.97 11.20
CA ALA A 205 -15.92 1.78 11.17
C ALA A 205 -14.66 0.92 10.98
N GLU A 206 -14.68 -0.32 11.50
CA GLU A 206 -13.60 -1.30 11.40
C GLU A 206 -13.34 -1.73 9.96
N ASP A 207 -14.35 -1.65 9.08
CA ASP A 207 -14.21 -1.96 7.66
C ASP A 207 -13.34 -0.93 6.92
N TYR A 208 -13.10 0.24 7.52
CA TYR A 208 -12.22 1.29 6.95
C TYR A 208 -10.77 1.18 7.45
N ILE A 209 -10.46 0.15 8.25
CA ILE A 209 -9.11 -0.13 8.76
C ILE A 209 -8.60 -1.40 8.07
N MET A 210 -7.30 -1.44 7.75
CA MET A 210 -6.67 -2.65 7.22
C MET A 210 -6.83 -3.79 8.23
N SER A 211 -7.58 -4.81 7.83
CA SER A 211 -7.88 -6.02 8.61
C SER A 211 -7.81 -7.24 7.70
N ASP A 212 -7.84 -8.45 8.28
CA ASP A 212 -7.84 -9.69 7.50
C ASP A 212 -9.03 -9.77 6.53
N LYS A 213 -10.19 -9.23 6.93
CA LYS A 213 -11.37 -9.09 6.06
C LYS A 213 -11.05 -8.24 4.83
N ILE A 214 -10.45 -7.08 5.05
CA ILE A 214 -10.10 -6.15 3.96
C ILE A 214 -8.99 -6.73 3.10
N LEU A 215 -7.92 -7.26 3.69
CA LEU A 215 -6.81 -7.87 2.96
C LEU A 215 -7.26 -9.05 2.08
N GLY A 216 -8.20 -9.87 2.55
CA GLY A 216 -8.69 -11.03 1.83
C GLY A 216 -9.60 -10.74 0.63
N VAL A 217 -10.21 -9.55 0.56
CA VAL A 217 -11.24 -9.24 -0.46
C VAL A 217 -10.98 -7.94 -1.21
N ALA A 218 -10.52 -6.91 -0.50
CA ALA A 218 -10.36 -5.54 -1.00
C ALA A 218 -9.01 -4.92 -0.61
N GLY A 219 -7.96 -5.74 -0.56
CA GLY A 219 -6.61 -5.34 -0.15
C GLY A 219 -5.97 -4.34 -1.11
N HIS A 220 -6.22 -4.48 -2.42
CA HIS A 220 -5.70 -3.53 -3.38
C HIS A 220 -6.51 -2.23 -3.37
N TRP A 221 -7.84 -2.31 -3.29
CA TRP A 221 -8.71 -1.12 -3.19
C TRP A 221 -8.33 -0.26 -1.98
N SER A 222 -8.23 -0.91 -0.83
CA SER A 222 -7.93 -0.23 0.43
C SER A 222 -6.58 0.48 0.36
N GLN A 223 -5.57 -0.11 -0.29
CA GLN A 223 -4.28 0.55 -0.52
C GLN A 223 -4.37 1.74 -1.48
N VAL A 224 -5.18 1.67 -2.55
CA VAL A 224 -5.40 2.81 -3.48
C VAL A 224 -6.11 3.96 -2.76
N GLY A 225 -7.09 3.65 -1.91
CA GLY A 225 -7.86 4.62 -1.12
C GLY A 225 -7.17 5.05 0.18
N HIS A 226 -6.05 4.44 0.57
CA HIS A 226 -5.47 4.56 1.91
C HIS A 226 -5.09 6.00 2.28
N ASN A 227 -5.25 6.33 3.56
CA ASN A 227 -4.72 7.56 4.14
C ASN A 227 -3.39 7.26 4.85
N PHE A 228 -2.33 7.97 4.47
CA PHE A 228 -1.09 8.07 5.25
C PHE A 228 -1.33 8.95 6.49
N SER A 229 -1.94 8.44 7.54
CA SER A 229 -1.92 9.10 8.85
C SER A 229 -1.93 8.02 9.92
N ASN A 230 -0.73 7.60 10.32
CA ASN A 230 -0.47 7.08 11.65
C ASN A 230 -0.05 8.26 12.54
#